data_AF-A0A975IQ16-F1
#
_entry.id   AF-A0A975IQ16-F1
#
_cell.length_a   1.000
_cell.length_b   1.000
_cell.length_c   1.000
_cell.angle_alpha   90.00
_cell.angle_beta   90.00
_cell.angle_gamma   90.00
#
_symmetry.space_group_name_H-M   'P 1'
#
loop_
_entity.id
_entity.type
_entity.pdbx_description
1 polymer ?
#
loop_
_entity_poly.entity_id
_entity_poly.type
_entity_poly.pdbx_seq_one_letter_code
_entity_poly.pdbx_strand_id
1 'polypeptide(L)'
;MSAIAIALQASGDVAQARSTFCVGIIVAATCGASVIYGIERWSLAKQTAVHFAVMVCTVLPALLASGWFPLDDFWGVALVVAVFLGTGAVLWTLFALIGLRTRRPR
;
A
#
# COMPACT_ATOMS: atom_id res chain seq x y z
N MET A 1 7.64 7.81 11.12
CA MET A 1 6.25 7.55 11.54
C MET A 1 6.14 6.93 12.92
N SER A 2 6.91 5.89 13.28
CA SER A 2 6.79 5.22 14.59
C SER A 2 7.05 6.13 15.81
N ALA A 3 8.02 7.05 15.73
CA ALA A 3 8.28 8.01 16.82
C ALA A 3 7.11 9.00 17.05
N ILE A 4 6.42 9.40 15.98
CA ILE A 4 5.26 10.29 16.05
C ILE A 4 4.06 9.54 16.64
N ALA A 5 3.83 8.29 16.24
CA ALA A 5 2.79 7.45 16.82
C ALA A 5 2.99 7.25 18.34
N ILE A 6 4.24 7.03 18.78
CA ILE A 6 4.57 6.91 20.21
C ILE A 6 4.32 8.23 20.96
N ALA A 7 4.70 9.37 20.36
CA ALA A 7 4.45 10.69 20.95
C ALA A 7 2.95 11.03 21.06
N LEU A 8 2.15 10.67 20.05
CA LEU A 8 0.69 10.82 20.07
C LEU A 8 0.02 9.90 21.08
N GLN A 9 0.50 8.66 21.20
CA GLN A 9 0.04 7.72 22.22
C GLN A 9 0.29 8.25 23.63
N ALA A 10 1.44 8.88 23.86
CA ALA A 10 1.77 9.54 25.14
C ALA A 10 0.92 10.80 25.40
N SER A 11 0.36 11.40 24.33
CA SER A 11 -0.54 12.56 24.38
C SER A 11 -2.02 12.16 24.54
N GLY A 12 -2.33 10.86 24.55
CA GLY A 12 -3.68 10.30 24.69
C GLY A 12 -4.47 10.17 23.38
N ASP A 13 -3.92 10.58 22.22
CA ASP A 13 -4.59 10.46 20.93
C ASP A 13 -4.27 9.10 20.26
N VAL A 14 -4.91 8.06 20.79
CA VAL A 14 -4.73 6.67 20.35
C VAL A 14 -5.19 6.47 18.90
N ALA A 15 -6.23 7.19 18.48
CA ALA A 15 -6.77 7.08 17.13
C ALA A 15 -5.78 7.61 16.09
N GLN A 16 -5.18 8.78 16.35
CA GLN A 16 -4.17 9.36 15.48
C GLN A 16 -2.86 8.55 15.50
N ALA A 17 -2.47 8.02 16.65
CA ALA A 17 -1.30 7.13 16.78
C ALA A 17 -1.46 5.87 15.90
N ARG A 18 -2.62 5.19 15.98
CA ARG A 18 -2.94 4.01 15.16
C ARG A 18 -2.90 4.32 13.67
N SER A 19 -3.55 5.42 13.26
CA SER A 19 -3.56 5.88 11.88
C SER A 19 -2.14 6.12 11.35
N THR A 20 -1.32 6.85 12.12
CA THR A 20 0.06 7.19 11.74
C THR A 20 0.94 5.94 11.61
N PHE A 21 0.76 4.97 12.51
CA PHE A 21 1.46 3.70 12.44
C PHE A 21 1.09 2.90 11.19
N CYS A 22 -0.20 2.80 10.87
CA CYS A 22 -0.68 2.10 9.67
C CYS A 22 -0.16 2.75 8.38
N VAL A 23 -0.16 4.09 8.30
CA VAL A 23 0.48 4.82 7.19
C VAL A 23 1.95 4.45 7.07
N GLY A 24 2.67 4.36 8.19
CA GLY A 24 4.06 3.93 8.22
C GLY A 24 4.27 2.55 7.58
N ILE A 25 3.41 1.58 7.90
CA ILE A 25 3.43 0.24 7.29
C ILE A 25 3.17 0.33 5.79
N ILE A 26 2.13 1.07 5.37
CA ILE A 26 1.75 1.19 3.96
C ILE A 26 2.91 1.76 3.14
N VAL A 27 3.52 2.85 3.60
CA VAL A 27 4.66 3.49 2.93
C VAL A 27 5.86 2.54 2.89
N ALA A 28 6.21 1.92 4.02
CA ALA A 28 7.34 1.01 4.10
C ALA A 28 7.18 -0.21 3.16
N ALA A 29 5.99 -0.83 3.15
CA ALA A 29 5.69 -1.95 2.27
C ALA A 29 5.75 -1.54 0.79
N THR A 30 5.11 -0.42 0.43
CA THR A 30 5.07 0.06 -0.96
C THR A 30 6.48 0.38 -1.48
N CYS A 31 7.27 1.12 -0.70
CA CYS A 31 8.64 1.46 -1.06
C CYS A 31 9.55 0.21 -1.06
N GLY A 32 9.47 -0.64 -0.04
CA GLY A 32 10.29 -1.84 0.07
C GLY A 32 10.02 -2.86 -1.04
N ALA A 33 8.75 -3.06 -1.41
CA ALA A 33 8.36 -3.97 -2.47
C ALA A 33 8.60 -3.43 -3.89
N SER A 34 8.99 -2.15 -4.04
CA SER A 34 9.33 -1.57 -5.35
C SER A 34 10.51 -2.29 -6.02
N VAL A 35 11.43 -2.85 -5.22
CA VAL A 35 12.60 -3.60 -5.72
C VAL A 35 12.23 -4.81 -6.57
N ILE A 36 11.00 -5.34 -6.43
CA ILE A 36 10.48 -6.45 -7.23
C ILE A 36 10.48 -6.11 -8.72
N TYR A 37 10.20 -4.85 -9.08
CA TYR A 37 10.19 -4.39 -10.48
C TYR A 37 11.60 -4.23 -11.08
N GLY A 38 12.65 -4.28 -10.27
CA GLY A 38 14.05 -4.29 -10.72
C GLY A 38 14.57 -5.66 -11.13
N ILE A 39 13.80 -6.74 -10.95
CA ILE A 39 14.25 -8.10 -11.26
C ILE A 39 14.09 -8.38 -12.76
N GLU A 40 15.11 -8.07 -13.55
CA GLU A 40 15.09 -8.15 -15.03
C GLU A 40 14.71 -9.52 -15.59
N ARG A 41 15.09 -10.61 -14.89
CA ARG A 41 14.76 -11.99 -15.29
C ARG A 41 13.28 -12.35 -15.18
N TRP A 42 12.46 -11.52 -14.52
CA TRP A 42 11.03 -11.78 -14.35
C TRP A 42 10.22 -11.00 -15.37
N SER A 43 9.19 -11.64 -15.93
CA SER A 43 8.20 -10.93 -16.74
C SER A 43 7.47 -9.89 -15.89
N LEU A 44 6.99 -8.83 -16.53
CA LEU A 44 6.21 -7.78 -15.86
C LEU A 44 4.97 -8.36 -15.14
N ALA A 45 4.35 -9.40 -15.71
CA ALA A 45 3.23 -10.11 -15.10
C ALA A 45 3.65 -10.79 -13.78
N LYS A 46 4.80 -11.48 -13.76
CA LYS A 46 5.33 -12.11 -12.54
C LYS A 46 5.69 -11.06 -11.47
N GLN A 47 6.37 -9.98 -11.86
CA GLN A 47 6.71 -8.89 -10.94
C GLN A 47 5.45 -8.28 -10.32
N THR A 48 4.42 -8.03 -11.14
CA THR A 48 3.14 -7.48 -10.69
C THR A 48 2.40 -8.44 -9.75
N ALA A 49 2.35 -9.73 -10.07
CA ALA A 49 1.69 -10.72 -9.23
C ALA A 49 2.34 -10.83 -7.85
N VAL A 50 3.68 -10.87 -7.79
CA VAL A 50 4.41 -10.93 -6.51
C VAL A 50 4.27 -9.63 -5.72
N HIS A 51 4.41 -8.46 -6.37
CA HIS A 51 4.20 -7.17 -5.71
C HIS A 51 2.78 -7.05 -5.14
N PHE A 52 1.77 -7.43 -5.93
CA PHE A 52 0.38 -7.44 -5.50
C PHE A 52 0.15 -8.37 -4.30
N ALA A 53 0.71 -9.58 -4.31
CA ALA A 53 0.64 -10.50 -3.17
C ALA A 53 1.24 -9.89 -1.89
N VAL A 54 2.39 -9.20 -2.01
CA VAL A 54 2.98 -8.47 -0.87
C VAL A 54 2.03 -7.37 -0.38
N MET A 55 1.44 -6.59 -1.28
CA MET A 55 0.48 -5.53 -0.91
C MET A 55 -0.76 -6.09 -0.20
N VAL A 56 -1.28 -7.24 -0.65
CA VAL A 56 -2.41 -7.94 0.00
C VAL A 56 -2.04 -8.38 1.42
N CYS A 57 -0.81 -8.84 1.65
CA CYS A 57 -0.37 -9.26 2.99
C CYS A 57 0.04 -8.10 3.92
N THR A 58 0.20 -6.88 3.40
CA THR A 58 0.76 -5.75 4.16
C THR A 58 -0.19 -4.54 4.18
N VAL A 59 -0.43 -3.95 3.02
CA VAL A 59 -1.24 -2.73 2.85
C VAL A 59 -2.71 -2.98 3.17
N LEU A 60 -3.29 -4.08 2.70
CA LEU A 60 -4.70 -4.37 2.95
C LEU A 60 -5.00 -4.57 4.46
N PRO A 61 -4.23 -5.38 5.23
CA PRO A 61 -4.36 -5.46 6.67
C PRO A 61 -4.13 -4.11 7.37
N ALA A 62 -3.16 -3.30 6.91
CA ALA A 62 -2.92 -1.98 7.48
C ALA A 62 -4.09 -1.01 7.25
N LEU A 63 -4.75 -1.08 6.08
CA LEU A 63 -5.95 -0.29 5.81
C LEU A 63 -7.12 -0.71 6.71
N LEU A 64 -7.32 -2.02 6.90
CA LEU A 64 -8.34 -2.54 7.83
C LEU A 64 -8.04 -2.13 9.28
N ALA A 65 -6.78 -2.16 9.71
CA ALA A 65 -6.37 -1.80 11.07
C ALA A 65 -6.31 -0.28 11.32
N SER A 66 -6.32 0.56 10.27
CA SER A 66 -6.16 2.02 10.37
C SER A 66 -7.31 2.69 11.15
N GLY A 67 -8.51 2.12 11.05
CA GLY A 67 -9.76 2.71 11.50
C GLY A 67 -10.19 3.95 10.71
N TRP A 68 -9.76 4.05 9.44
CA TRP A 68 -10.26 5.05 8.49
C TRP A 68 -11.65 4.73 7.94
N PHE A 69 -12.05 3.47 8.02
CA PHE A 69 -13.30 2.97 7.46
C PHE A 69 -14.17 2.40 8.59
N PRO A 70 -15.50 2.61 8.55
CA PRO A 70 -16.42 1.86 9.40
C PRO A 70 -16.40 0.40 8.95
N LEU A 71 -16.07 -0.54 9.83
CA LEU A 71 -15.97 -1.97 9.49
C LEU A 71 -17.11 -2.80 10.09
N ASP A 72 -18.15 -2.11 10.59
CA ASP A 72 -19.28 -2.71 11.29
C ASP A 72 -20.21 -3.50 10.36
N ASP A 73 -20.09 -3.27 9.05
CA ASP A 73 -20.89 -3.94 8.04
C ASP A 73 -20.05 -4.40 6.83
N PHE A 74 -20.67 -5.24 6.00
CA PHE A 74 -20.05 -5.76 4.79
C PHE A 74 -19.61 -4.66 3.83
N TRP A 75 -20.37 -3.56 3.73
CA TRP A 75 -20.07 -2.46 2.82
C TRP A 75 -18.82 -1.69 3.23
N GLY A 76 -18.59 -1.54 4.53
CA GLY A 76 -17.36 -1.01 5.08
C GLY A 76 -16.12 -1.76 4.59
N VAL A 77 -16.13 -3.10 4.73
CA VAL A 77 -15.03 -3.96 4.28
C VAL A 77 -14.90 -3.92 2.74
N ALA A 78 -16.01 -3.96 2.02
CA ALA A 78 -16.02 -3.87 0.56
C ALA A 78 -15.40 -2.54 0.06
N LEU A 79 -15.67 -1.43 0.74
CA LEU A 79 -15.08 -0.13 0.44
C LEU A 79 -13.56 -0.15 0.64
N VAL A 80 -13.06 -0.78 1.71
CA VAL A 80 -11.60 -0.93 1.92
C VAL A 80 -10.95 -1.67 0.76
N VAL A 81 -11.55 -2.79 0.34
CA VAL A 81 -11.07 -3.58 -0.79
C VAL A 81 -11.13 -2.76 -2.09
N ALA A 82 -12.20 -2.01 -2.32
CA ALA A 82 -12.34 -1.15 -3.49
C ALA A 82 -11.27 -0.05 -3.53
N VAL A 83 -11.01 0.62 -2.40
CA VAL A 83 -9.95 1.64 -2.29
C VAL A 83 -8.57 1.03 -2.51
N PHE A 84 -8.29 -0.14 -1.92
CA PHE A 84 -7.04 -0.87 -2.10
C PHE A 84 -6.80 -1.22 -3.58
N LEU A 85 -7.78 -1.85 -4.22
CA LEU A 85 -7.68 -2.25 -5.62
C LEU A 85 -7.63 -1.05 -6.57
N GLY A 86 -8.47 -0.04 -6.34
CA GLY A 86 -8.54 1.16 -7.16
C GLY A 86 -7.24 1.97 -7.10
N THR A 87 -6.71 2.20 -5.90
CA THR A 87 -5.43 2.91 -5.73
C THR A 87 -4.28 2.09 -6.32
N GLY A 88 -4.24 0.78 -6.07
CA GLY A 88 -3.24 -0.11 -6.63
C GLY A 88 -3.26 -0.11 -8.16
N ALA A 89 -4.44 -0.17 -8.77
CA ALA A 89 -4.60 -0.11 -10.23
C ALA A 89 -4.14 1.24 -10.81
N VAL A 90 -4.50 2.36 -10.17
CA VAL A 90 -4.04 3.70 -10.60
C VAL A 90 -2.53 3.81 -10.53
N LEU A 91 -1.91 3.46 -9.40
CA LEU A 91 -0.46 3.53 -9.22
C LEU A 91 0.26 2.60 -10.20
N TRP A 92 -0.18 1.35 -10.31
CA TRP A 92 0.40 0.39 -11.24
C TRP A 92 0.34 0.90 -12.69
N THR A 93 -0.80 1.46 -13.11
CA THR A 93 -0.97 1.98 -14.47
C THR A 93 -0.04 3.17 -14.72
N LEU A 94 0.06 4.11 -13.77
CA LEU A 94 0.97 5.26 -13.87
C LEU A 94 2.43 4.80 -14.01
N PHE A 95 2.89 3.88 -13.15
CA PHE A 95 4.25 3.36 -13.21
C PHE A 95 4.51 2.53 -14.48
N ALA A 96 3.55 1.73 -14.92
CA ALA A 96 3.66 0.98 -16.16
C ALA A 96 3.81 1.93 -17.35
N LEU A 97 3.00 2.99 -17.44
CA LEU A 97 3.10 3.99 -18.52
C LEU A 97 4.45 4.72 -18.51
N ILE A 98 4.94 5.11 -17.33
CA ILE A 98 6.26 5.77 -17.18
C ILE A 98 7.40 4.80 -17.56
N GLY A 99 7.36 3.57 -17.06
CA GLY A 99 8.37 2.54 -17.34
C GLY A 99 8.38 2.06 -18.80
N LEU A 100 7.21 2.02 -19.44
CA LEU A 100 7.11 1.76 -20.89
C LEU A 100 7.69 2.93 -21.70
N ARG A 101 7.57 4.17 -21.22
CA ARG A 101 8.14 5.35 -21.89
C ARG A 101 9.66 5.39 -21.84
N THR A 102 10.28 4.93 -20.75
CA THR A 102 11.75 4.88 -20.62
C THR A 102 12.40 3.72 -21.37
N ARG A 103 11.64 2.70 -21.77
CA ARG A 103 12.12 1.55 -22.56
C ARG A 103 12.06 1.75 -24.08
N ARG A 104 11.70 2.94 -24.59
CA ARG A 104 11.81 3.22 -26.04
C ARG A 104 13.29 3.17 -26.46
N PRO A 105 13.68 2.31 -27.42
CA PRO A 105 15.04 2.34 -27.96
C PRO A 105 15.25 3.69 -28.66
N ARG A 106 16.43 4.30 -28.42
CA ARG A 106 16.96 5.32 -29.32
C ARG A 106 17.35 4.68 -30.64
#